data_AF-M2TT76-F1
#
_entry.id   AF-M2TT76-F1
#
_cell.length_a   1.000
_cell.length_b   1.000
_cell.length_c   1.000
_cell.angle_alpha   90.00
_cell.angle_beta   90.00
_cell.angle_gamma   90.00
#
_symmetry.space_group_name_H-M   'P 1'
#
loop_
_entity.id
_entity.type
_entity.pdbx_description
1 polymer ?
#
loop_
_entity_poly.entity_id
_entity_poly.type
_entity_poly.pdbx_seq_one_letter_code
_entity_poly.pdbx_strand_id
1 'polypeptide(L)' 'MIEMKREKKFLALGDMHLESGQRLRNARLCYQLAGTPNRARDNLVLVPSYYGGTHWGSLPL' A
#
# COMPACT_ATOMS: atom_id res chain seq x y z
N MET A 1 -11.72 -18.80 2.74
CA MET A 1 -10.64 -18.36 1.84
C MET A 1 -11.13 -17.11 1.13
N ILE A 2 -10.55 -15.94 1.40
CA ILE A 2 -10.98 -14.70 0.76
C ILE A 2 -10.30 -14.67 -0.61
N GLU A 3 -11.09 -14.72 -1.69
CA GLU A 3 -10.56 -14.63 -3.04
C GLU A 3 -10.05 -13.20 -3.30
N MET A 4 -8.72 -13.05 -3.38
CA MET A 4 -8.08 -11.76 -3.66
C MET A 4 -7.67 -11.72 -5.13
N LYS A 5 -8.41 -10.96 -5.94
CA LYS A 5 -8.02 -10.70 -7.33
C LYS A 5 -6.68 -9.97 -7.37
N ARG A 6 -5.81 -10.36 -8.33
CA ARG A 6 -4.50 -9.71 -8.57
C ARG A 6 -4.63 -8.35 -9.28
N GLU A 7 -5.47 -7.48 -8.73
CA GLU A 7 -5.69 -6.14 -9.23
C GLU A 7 -4.86 -5.15 -8.41
N LYS A 8 -4.15 -4.25 -9.11
CA LYS A 8 -3.37 -3.20 -8.45
C LYS A 8 -4.27 -2.04 -8.09
N LYS A 9 -4.37 -1.72 -6.80
CA LYS A 9 -4.99 -0.49 -6.32
C LYS A 9 -3.92 0.57 -6.10
N PHE A 10 -4.20 1.79 -6.54
CA PHE A 10 -3.30 2.92 -6.42
C PHE A 10 -3.96 4.04 -5.60
N LEU A 11 -3.23 4.57 -4.63
CA LEU A 11 -3.54 5.82 -3.96
C LEU A 11 -2.75 6.94 -4.63
N ALA A 12 -3.43 8.01 -5.06
CA ALA A 12 -2.77 9.20 -5.59
C ALA A 12 -2.22 10.05 -4.42
N LEU A 13 -0.93 10.38 -4.50
CA LEU A 13 -0.24 11.22 -3.51
C LEU A 13 0.07 12.62 -4.04
N GLY A 14 -0.16 12.86 -5.34
CA GLY A 14 0.13 14.14 -5.99
C GLY A 14 1.63 14.39 -6.11
N ASP A 15 2.05 15.64 -6.01
CA ASP A 15 3.47 15.98 -6.06
C ASP A 15 4.12 15.86 -4.68
N MET A 16 5.13 15.00 -4.54
CA MET A 16 5.82 14.75 -3.28
C MET A 16 7.22 15.35 -3.25
N HIS A 17 7.55 16.06 -2.18
CA HIS A 17 8.91 16.47 -1.88
C HIS A 17 9.70 15.29 -1.32
N LEU A 18 10.89 15.06 -1.85
CA LEU A 18 11.83 14.05 -1.40
C LEU A 18 12.89 14.70 -0.50
N GLU A 19 13.45 13.94 0.43
CA GLU A 19 14.53 14.41 1.30
C GLU A 19 15.78 14.87 0.52
N SER A 20 15.97 14.35 -0.70
CA SER A 20 17.02 14.82 -1.63
C SER A 20 16.80 16.26 -2.15
N GLY A 21 15.70 16.92 -1.80
CA GLY A 21 15.30 18.23 -2.31
C GLY A 21 14.59 18.18 -3.67
N GLN A 22 14.51 17.01 -4.30
CA GLN A 22 13.76 16.81 -5.54
C GLN A 22 12.26 16.69 -5.30
N ARG A 23 11.49 16.79 -6.38
CA ARG A 23 10.03 16.61 -6.37
C ARG A 23 9.61 15.46 -7.27
N LEU A 24 9.00 14.43 -6.69
CA LEU A 24 8.36 13.34 -7.42
C LEU A 24 6.97 13.79 -7.86
N ARG A 25 6.78 14.02 -9.16
CA ARG A 25 5.50 14.48 -9.72
C ARG A 25 4.51 13.33 -9.86
N ASN A 26 3.23 13.58 -9.62
CA ASN A 26 2.16 12.59 -9.78
C ASN A 26 2.45 11.24 -9.09
N ALA A 27 3.01 11.28 -7.88
CA ALA A 27 3.32 10.13 -7.07
C ALA A 27 2.06 9.28 -6.81
N ARG A 28 2.22 7.96 -6.88
CA ARG A 28 1.18 6.98 -6.60
C ARG A 28 1.74 5.85 -5.76
N LEU A 29 0.98 5.40 -4.76
CA LEU A 29 1.31 4.26 -3.94
C LEU A 29 0.43 3.07 -4.32
N CYS A 30 1.06 1.97 -4.74
CA CYS A 30 0.34 0.71 -4.95
C CYS A 30 0.16 0.00 -3.60
N TYR A 31 -1.07 -0.39 -3.27
CA TYR A 31 -1.37 -1.02 -1.98
C TYR A 31 -2.42 -2.13 -2.13
N GLN A 32 -2.56 -2.92 -1.07
CA GLN A 32 -3.61 -3.90 -0.90
C GLN A 32 -4.11 -3.87 0.54
N LEU A 33 -5.41 -4.11 0.73
CA LEU A 33 -6.02 -4.28 2.04
C LEU A 33 -6.46 -5.74 2.19
N ALA A 34 -6.20 -6.32 3.36
CA ALA A 34 -6.72 -7.63 3.76
C ALA A 34 -7.58 -7.44 5.02
N GLY A 35 -8.84 -7.89 4.97
CA GLY A 35 -9.82 -7.65 6.02
C GLY A 35 -10.49 -6.27 5.93
N THR A 36 -11.20 -5.90 7.00
CA THR A 36 -11.98 -4.65 7.10
C THR A 36 -11.60 -3.88 8.36
N PRO A 37 -11.34 -2.56 8.28
CA PRO A 37 -11.15 -1.73 9.46
C PRO A 37 -12.39 -1.75 10.35
N ASN A 38 -12.21 -1.84 11.67
CA ASN A 38 -13.33 -1.68 12.60
C ASN A 38 -13.78 -0.21 12.66
N ARG A 39 -14.88 0.07 13.37
CA ARG A 39 -15.45 1.43 13.46
C ARG A 39 -14.46 2.44 14.04
N ALA A 40 -13.66 2.04 15.03
CA ALA A 40 -12.66 2.88 15.67
C ALA A 40 -11.38 3.07 14.84
N ARG A 41 -11.15 2.19 13.85
CA ARG A 41 -9.95 2.11 13.00
C ARG A 41 -8.64 1.86 13.76
N ASP A 42 -8.73 1.22 14.92
CA ASP A 42 -7.58 0.88 15.76
C ASP A 42 -7.00 -0.53 15.48
N ASN A 43 -7.59 -1.25 14.51
CA ASN A 43 -7.14 -2.57 14.07
C ASN A 43 -6.31 -2.54 12.77
N LEU A 44 -5.77 -1.38 12.40
CA LEU A 44 -4.96 -1.22 11.20
C LEU A 44 -3.51 -1.59 11.47
N VAL A 45 -2.98 -2.52 10.67
CA VAL A 45 -1.57 -2.92 10.69
C VAL A 45 -0.96 -2.60 9.34
N LEU A 46 0.16 -1.86 9.34
CA LEU A 46 0.91 -1.53 8.13
C LEU A 46 2.04 -2.54 7.93
N VAL A 47 2.09 -3.15 6.74
CA VAL A 47 3.15 -4.07 6.35
C VAL A 47 3.89 -3.50 5.14
N PRO A 48 5.10 -2.94 5.32
CA PRO A 48 5.95 -2.48 4.22
C PRO A 48 6.49 -3.66 3.40
N SER A 49 6.70 -3.45 2.10
CA SER A 49 7.40 -4.42 1.25
C SER A 49 8.91 -4.38 1.48
N TYR A 50 9.57 -5.52 1.30
CA TYR A 50 11.03 -5.64 1.33
C TYR A 50 11.67 -5.36 -0.05
N TYR A 51 13.00 -5.23 -0.08
CA TYR A 51 13.78 -5.03 -1.31
C TYR A 51 13.57 -6.18 -2.32
N GLY A 52 13.16 -5.84 -3.54
CA GLY A 52 12.82 -6.85 -4.58
C GLY A 52 11.44 -7.51 -4.39
N GLY A 53 10.73 -7.21 -3.30
CA GLY A 53 9.40 -7.70 -3.01
C GLY A 53 8.28 -6.79 -3.52
N THR A 54 7.05 -7.29 -3.38
CA THR A 54 5.82 -6.51 -3.55
C THR A 54 4.84 -6.91 -2.44
N HIS A 55 3.72 -6.20 -2.31
CA HIS A 55 2.68 -6.55 -1.34
C HIS A 55 2.12 -7.98 -1.53
N TRP A 56 2.25 -8.57 -2.73
CA TRP A 56 1.82 -9.96 -2.99
C TRP A 56 2.55 -10.97 -2.11
N GLY A 57 3.80 -10.72 -1.74
CA GLY A 57 4.58 -11.59 -0.87
C GLY A 57 4.18 -11.51 0.62
N SER A 58 3.31 -10.57 0.97
CA SER A 58 2.84 -10.35 2.35
C SER A 58 1.37 -10.67 2.53
N LEU A 59 0.69 -11.18 1.50
CA LEU A 59 -0.71 -11.58 1.63
C LEU A 59 -0.83 -12.88 2.43
N PRO A 60 -1.87 -12.98 3.30
CA PRO A 60 -2.16 -14.23 3.99
C PRO A 60 -2.48 -15.34 2.98
N LEU A 61 -2.04 -16.56 3.29
CA LEU A 61 -2.26 -17.78 2.52
C LEU A 61 -3.75 -18.18 2.47
#